data_AF-A0A8T8I3U5-F1
#
_entry.id   AF-A0A8T8I3U5-F1
#
_cell.length_a   1.000
_cell.length_b   1.000
_cell.length_c   1.000
_cell.angle_alpha   90.00
_cell.angle_beta   90.00
_cell.angle_gamma   90.00
#
_symmetry.space_group_name_H-M   'P 1'
#
loop_
_entity.id
_entity.type
_entity.pdbx_description
1 polymer ?
#
loop_
_entity_poly.entity_id
_entity_poly.type
_entity_poly.pdbx_seq_one_letter_code
_entity_poly.pdbx_strand_id
1 'polypeptide(L)'
;MPTPAGEPTFLPLTTAAADGADDEGSRAVRDRVEAAARAAADCWLSLVAGCASGRSALADRLHDLSSATSDDAGERWWLSGGSVHRRRVAEAEHRIDDAVREGDGAEFAEAFVGYDQAVATVVVHVRNRLGKLST
;
A
#
# COMPACT_ATOMS: atom_id res chain seq x y z
N MET A 1 20.03 -7.92 24.72
CA MET A 1 19.46 -6.67 24.20
C MET A 1 18.22 -7.05 23.41
N PRO A 2 17.00 -6.86 23.93
CA PRO A 2 15.82 -7.00 23.09
C PRO A 2 15.81 -5.82 22.11
N THR A 3 15.71 -6.10 20.81
CA THR A 3 15.42 -5.09 19.79
C THR A 3 14.21 -4.26 20.23
N PRO A 4 14.21 -2.92 20.06
CA PRO A 4 12.99 -2.15 20.31
C PRO A 4 11.88 -2.80 19.47
N ALA A 5 10.75 -3.11 20.11
CA ALA A 5 9.60 -3.72 19.47
C ALA A 5 9.40 -3.00 18.13
N GLY A 6 9.59 -3.74 17.04
CA GLY A 6 9.71 -3.17 15.71
C GLY A 6 8.54 -2.25 15.44
N GLU A 7 8.82 -1.06 14.91
CA GLU A 7 7.79 -0.22 14.33
C GLU A 7 6.89 -1.12 13.48
N PRO A 8 5.55 -1.04 13.64
CA PRO A 8 4.63 -1.85 12.85
C PRO A 8 4.96 -1.60 11.38
N THR A 9 5.54 -2.63 10.74
CA THR A 9 6.02 -2.51 9.37
C THR A 9 4.81 -2.70 8.47
N PHE A 10 4.25 -1.57 8.04
CA PHE A 10 3.20 -1.57 7.04
C PHE A 10 3.79 -1.72 5.64
N LEU A 11 3.08 -2.43 4.78
CA LEU A 11 3.45 -2.68 3.38
C LEU A 11 4.79 -3.44 3.16
N PRO A 12 5.13 -4.49 3.93
CA PRO A 12 6.39 -5.21 3.78
C PRO A 12 6.50 -5.92 2.42
N LEU A 13 5.40 -6.48 1.89
CA LEU A 13 5.40 -7.16 0.61
C LEU A 13 5.53 -6.17 -0.53
N THR A 14 4.86 -5.03 -0.45
CA THR A 14 4.94 -3.99 -1.48
C THR A 14 6.33 -3.37 -1.52
N THR A 15 6.96 -3.14 -0.35
CA THR A 15 8.34 -2.66 -0.27
C THR A 15 9.31 -3.65 -0.92
N ALA A 16 9.25 -4.94 -0.56
CA ALA A 16 10.08 -5.97 -1.20
C ALA A 16 9.80 -6.08 -2.71
N ALA A 17 8.52 -5.99 -3.09
CA ALA A 17 8.08 -5.98 -4.47
C ALA A 17 8.43 -4.69 -5.21
N ALA A 18 8.92 -3.63 -4.55
CA ALA A 18 9.34 -2.35 -5.13
C ALA A 18 10.88 -2.16 -5.13
N ASP A 19 11.66 -3.11 -4.60
CA ASP A 19 13.12 -2.97 -4.44
C ASP A 19 14.02 -3.53 -5.58
N GLY A 20 13.44 -4.20 -6.57
CA GLY A 20 14.12 -4.95 -7.63
C GLY A 20 14.17 -4.29 -9.01
N ALA A 21 13.94 -2.98 -9.13
CA ALA A 21 14.02 -2.25 -10.41
C ALA A 21 14.50 -0.82 -10.19
N ASP A 22 15.52 -0.37 -10.92
CA ASP A 22 16.22 0.92 -10.74
C ASP A 22 15.66 2.09 -11.59
N ASP A 23 14.46 1.92 -12.16
CA ASP A 23 13.81 2.92 -12.99
C ASP A 23 13.12 4.03 -12.17
N GLU A 24 12.93 5.20 -12.78
CA GLU A 24 12.35 6.40 -12.14
C GLU A 24 10.91 6.18 -11.63
N GLY A 25 10.10 5.39 -12.35
CA GLY A 25 8.76 4.98 -11.90
C GLY A 25 8.79 4.11 -10.64
N SER A 26 9.75 3.18 -10.55
CA SER A 26 9.94 2.33 -9.37
C SER A 26 10.39 3.12 -8.14
N ARG A 27 11.20 4.18 -8.31
CA ARG A 27 11.55 5.09 -7.19
C ARG A 27 10.33 5.89 -6.72
N ALA A 28 9.53 6.40 -7.65
CA ALA A 28 8.31 7.13 -7.32
C ALA A 28 7.29 6.27 -6.56
N VAL A 29 7.18 4.97 -6.89
CA VAL A 29 6.38 4.00 -6.16
C VAL A 29 6.97 3.74 -4.77
N ARG A 30 8.29 3.51 -4.66
CA ARG A 30 8.96 3.29 -3.35
C ARG A 30 8.75 4.46 -2.39
N ASP A 31 8.95 5.69 -2.83
CA ASP A 31 8.75 6.89 -1.99
C ASP A 31 7.31 6.98 -1.47
N ARG A 32 6.33 6.56 -2.28
CA ARG A 32 4.91 6.57 -1.91
C ARG A 32 4.53 5.41 -0.99
N VAL A 33 5.15 4.23 -1.19
CA VAL A 33 5.01 3.09 -0.26
C VAL A 33 5.52 3.49 1.12
N GLU A 34 6.69 4.12 1.20
CA GLU A 34 7.26 4.58 2.46
C GLU A 34 6.40 5.66 3.13
N ALA A 35 5.89 6.63 2.34
CA ALA A 35 4.99 7.66 2.86
C ALA A 35 3.64 7.08 3.36
N ALA A 36 3.07 6.10 2.66
CA ALA A 36 1.85 5.41 3.08
C ALA A 36 2.09 4.55 4.33
N ALA A 37 3.22 3.85 4.41
CA ALA A 37 3.59 3.04 5.57
C ALA A 37 3.76 3.90 6.83
N ARG A 38 4.40 5.08 6.72
CA ARG A 38 4.49 6.04 7.84
C ARG A 38 3.12 6.55 8.28
N ALA A 39 2.27 6.98 7.34
CA ALA A 39 0.93 7.44 7.67
C ALA A 39 0.08 6.34 8.31
N ALA A 40 0.25 5.08 7.87
CA ALA A 40 -0.43 3.93 8.47
C ALA A 40 0.04 3.69 9.91
N ALA A 41 1.35 3.80 10.17
CA ALA A 41 1.91 3.71 11.52
C ALA A 41 1.39 4.82 12.44
N ASP A 42 1.36 6.07 11.97
CA ASP A 42 0.81 7.19 12.74
C ASP A 42 -0.69 6.98 13.03
N CYS A 43 -1.46 6.55 12.04
CA CYS A 43 -2.90 6.29 12.21
C CYS A 43 -3.15 5.11 13.17
N TRP A 44 -2.37 4.03 13.05
CA TRP A 44 -2.40 2.90 13.98
C TRP A 44 -2.12 3.32 15.42
N LEU A 45 -1.06 4.10 15.64
CA LEU A 45 -0.69 4.59 16.96
C LEU A 45 -1.80 5.46 17.54
N SER A 46 -2.41 6.32 16.73
CA SER A 46 -3.60 7.08 17.13
C SER A 46 -4.75 6.17 17.53
N LEU A 47 -5.08 5.13 16.75
CA LEU A 47 -6.14 4.17 17.07
C LEU A 47 -5.89 3.43 18.39
N VAL A 48 -4.67 2.91 18.58
CA VAL A 48 -4.28 2.22 19.82
C VAL A 48 -4.29 3.19 21.03
N ALA A 49 -3.98 4.46 20.80
CA ALA A 49 -4.07 5.50 21.81
C ALA A 49 -5.51 6.01 22.07
N GLY A 50 -6.52 5.50 21.32
CA GLY A 50 -7.91 5.96 21.40
C GLY A 50 -8.16 7.33 20.77
N CYS A 51 -7.28 7.79 19.87
CA CYS A 51 -7.39 9.03 19.13
C CYS A 51 -7.83 8.78 17.68
N ALA A 52 -8.71 9.63 17.14
CA ALA A 52 -9.20 9.53 15.76
C ALA A 52 -8.43 10.42 14.76
N SER A 53 -7.16 10.70 15.03
CA SER A 53 -6.32 11.56 14.17
C SER A 53 -5.58 10.75 13.10
N GLY A 54 -5.28 11.38 11.96
CA GLY A 54 -4.50 10.76 10.88
C GLY A 54 -5.31 10.02 9.81
N ARG A 55 -6.64 9.86 9.96
CA ARG A 55 -7.50 9.19 8.96
C ARG A 55 -7.40 9.81 7.57
N SER A 56 -7.59 11.13 7.47
CA SER A 56 -7.54 11.84 6.18
C SER A 56 -6.16 11.74 5.53
N ALA A 57 -5.11 11.92 6.33
CA ALA A 57 -3.73 11.77 5.87
C ALA A 57 -3.45 10.35 5.37
N LEU A 58 -3.98 9.32 6.04
CA LEU A 58 -3.85 7.95 5.59
C LEU A 58 -4.56 7.70 4.27
N ALA A 59 -5.82 8.13 4.16
CA ALA A 59 -6.62 7.96 2.94
C ALA A 59 -5.95 8.64 1.73
N ASP A 60 -5.46 9.87 1.90
CA ASP A 60 -4.74 10.60 0.85
C ASP A 60 -3.49 9.83 0.40
N ARG A 61 -2.72 9.26 1.34
CA ARG A 61 -1.49 8.51 1.02
C ARG A 61 -1.73 7.17 0.35
N LEU A 62 -2.80 6.46 0.72
CA LEU A 62 -3.21 5.22 0.05
C LEU A 62 -3.65 5.52 -1.39
N HIS A 63 -4.37 6.62 -1.58
CA HIS A 63 -4.77 7.07 -2.91
C HIS A 63 -3.57 7.45 -3.78
N ASP A 64 -2.62 8.21 -3.24
CA ASP A 64 -1.37 8.56 -3.92
C ASP A 64 -0.56 7.32 -4.34
N LEU A 65 -0.50 6.32 -3.47
CA LEU A 65 0.17 5.04 -3.75
C LEU A 65 -0.54 4.26 -4.86
N SER A 66 -1.86 4.17 -4.80
CA SER A 66 -2.69 3.51 -5.83
C SER A 66 -2.54 4.18 -7.19
N SER A 67 -2.52 5.52 -7.20
CA SER A 67 -2.30 6.34 -8.40
C SER A 67 -0.92 6.09 -9.02
N ALA A 68 0.15 6.17 -8.24
CA ALA A 68 1.49 5.90 -8.76
C ALA A 68 1.71 4.46 -9.20
N THR A 69 1.05 3.51 -8.54
CA THR A 69 1.07 2.11 -8.96
C THR A 69 0.34 1.93 -10.30
N SER A 70 -0.75 2.67 -10.54
CA SER A 70 -1.45 2.70 -11.83
C SER A 70 -0.57 3.28 -12.94
N ASP A 71 0.13 4.38 -12.65
CA ASP A 71 1.03 5.04 -13.61
C ASP A 71 2.20 4.11 -13.99
N ASP A 72 2.82 3.47 -13.00
CA ASP A 72 3.91 2.50 -13.21
C ASP A 72 3.42 1.24 -13.97
N ALA A 73 2.19 0.79 -13.68
CA ALA A 73 1.58 -0.37 -14.35
C ALA A 73 1.11 -0.11 -15.80
N GLY A 74 0.98 1.18 -16.16
CA GLY A 74 0.34 1.66 -17.37
C GLY A 74 -1.19 1.61 -17.27
N GLU A 75 -1.83 2.79 -17.42
CA GLU A 75 -3.28 2.99 -17.31
C GLU A 75 -4.10 2.00 -18.14
N ARG A 76 -3.63 1.67 -19.35
CA ARG A 76 -4.35 0.76 -20.26
C ARG A 76 -4.47 -0.66 -19.70
N TRP A 77 -3.46 -1.14 -18.98
CA TRP A 77 -3.56 -2.43 -18.30
C TRP A 77 -4.35 -2.30 -17.02
N TRP A 78 -4.12 -1.24 -16.23
CA TRP A 78 -4.86 -0.98 -15.01
C TRP A 78 -6.38 -0.95 -15.23
N LEU A 79 -6.82 -0.38 -16.37
CA LEU A 79 -8.24 -0.29 -16.78
C LEU A 79 -8.80 -1.59 -17.37
N SER A 80 -7.96 -2.54 -17.76
CA SER A 80 -8.39 -3.80 -18.40
C SER A 80 -8.00 -5.00 -17.53
N GLY A 81 -6.82 -5.58 -17.76
CA GLY A 81 -6.32 -6.75 -17.03
C GLY A 81 -6.06 -6.53 -15.54
N GLY A 82 -5.90 -5.27 -15.13
CA GLY A 82 -5.72 -4.84 -13.74
C GLY A 82 -7.03 -4.60 -12.98
N SER A 83 -8.20 -4.73 -13.61
CA SER A 83 -9.50 -4.41 -12.99
C SER A 83 -9.79 -5.19 -11.71
N VAL A 84 -9.41 -6.47 -11.64
CA VAL A 84 -9.54 -7.30 -10.42
C VAL A 84 -8.62 -6.79 -9.31
N HIS A 85 -7.42 -6.33 -9.66
CA HIS A 85 -6.48 -5.77 -8.68
C HIS A 85 -6.97 -4.42 -8.16
N ARG A 86 -7.44 -3.54 -9.06
CA ARG A 86 -8.06 -2.27 -8.68
C ARG A 86 -9.24 -2.49 -7.73
N ARG A 87 -10.10 -3.48 -8.01
CA ARG A 87 -11.23 -3.77 -7.13
C ARG A 87 -10.77 -4.24 -5.74
N ARG A 88 -9.74 -5.09 -5.67
CA ARG A 88 -9.16 -5.54 -4.40
C ARG A 88 -8.52 -4.41 -3.60
N VAL A 89 -7.80 -3.50 -4.27
CA VAL A 89 -7.22 -2.31 -3.64
C VAL A 89 -8.33 -1.41 -3.08
N ALA A 90 -9.37 -1.12 -3.87
CA ALA A 90 -10.49 -0.30 -3.42
C ALA A 90 -11.31 -0.97 -2.29
N GLU A 91 -11.54 -2.28 -2.36
CA GLU A 91 -12.19 -3.04 -1.28
C GLU A 91 -11.36 -3.00 0.02
N ALA A 92 -10.03 -3.05 -0.09
CA ALA A 92 -9.14 -2.97 1.07
C ALA A 92 -9.06 -1.54 1.64
N GLU A 93 -8.99 -0.50 0.80
CA GLU A 93 -9.08 0.92 1.22
C GLU A 93 -10.38 1.19 1.97
N HIS A 94 -11.51 0.66 1.48
CA HIS A 94 -12.80 0.83 2.15
C HIS A 94 -12.83 0.15 3.53
N ARG A 95 -12.30 -1.08 3.66
CA ARG A 95 -12.17 -1.74 4.96
C ARG A 95 -11.24 -0.99 5.91
N ILE A 96 -10.14 -0.42 5.41
CA ILE A 96 -9.26 0.41 6.23
C ILE A 96 -10.05 1.62 6.75
N ASP A 97 -10.79 2.32 5.91
CA ASP A 97 -11.60 3.47 6.33
C ASP A 97 -12.67 3.10 7.36
N ASP A 98 -13.38 1.98 7.15
CA ASP A 98 -14.36 1.46 8.11
C ASP A 98 -13.72 1.10 9.45
N ALA A 99 -12.58 0.39 9.45
CA ALA A 99 -11.85 0.05 10.67
C ALA A 99 -11.37 1.30 11.42
N VAL A 100 -10.86 2.32 10.72
CA VAL A 100 -10.47 3.60 11.34
C VAL A 100 -11.70 4.32 11.90
N ARG A 101 -12.84 4.28 11.21
CA ARG A 101 -14.10 4.88 11.66
C ARG A 101 -14.64 4.18 12.92
N GLU A 102 -14.50 2.87 13.01
CA GLU A 102 -14.97 2.05 14.12
C GLU A 102 -13.99 2.00 15.29
N GLY A 103 -12.74 2.45 15.07
CA GLY A 103 -11.71 2.43 16.10
C GLY A 103 -11.12 1.03 16.31
N ASP A 104 -11.33 0.11 15.37
CA ASP A 104 -10.92 -1.28 15.48
C ASP A 104 -9.51 -1.47 14.89
N GLY A 105 -8.51 -1.56 15.78
CA GLY A 105 -7.15 -1.89 15.38
C GLY A 105 -7.02 -3.30 14.81
N ALA A 106 -7.75 -4.30 15.31
CA ALA A 106 -7.61 -5.65 14.76
C ALA A 106 -8.07 -5.71 13.30
N GLU A 107 -9.21 -5.09 13.00
CA GLU A 107 -9.74 -4.99 11.64
C GLU A 107 -8.85 -4.11 10.74
N PHE A 108 -8.30 -3.02 11.28
CA PHE A 108 -7.35 -2.18 10.56
C PHE A 108 -6.11 -2.97 10.12
N ALA A 109 -5.54 -3.76 11.02
CA ALA A 109 -4.35 -4.56 10.71
C ALA A 109 -4.66 -5.62 9.64
N GLU A 110 -5.80 -6.30 9.75
CA GLU A 110 -6.24 -7.29 8.76
C GLU A 110 -6.46 -6.65 7.38
N ALA A 111 -7.16 -5.50 7.34
CA ALA A 111 -7.39 -4.75 6.12
C ALA A 111 -6.08 -4.29 5.46
N PHE A 112 -5.10 -3.87 6.25
CA PHE A 112 -3.77 -3.50 5.77
C PHE A 112 -2.99 -4.67 5.18
N VAL A 113 -3.10 -5.88 5.75
CA VAL A 113 -2.49 -7.08 5.15
C VAL A 113 -3.11 -7.37 3.78
N GLY A 114 -4.43 -7.24 3.65
CA GLY A 114 -5.13 -7.40 2.37
C GLY A 114 -4.71 -6.35 1.34
N TYR A 115 -4.57 -5.10 1.76
CA TYR A 115 -4.08 -4.01 0.92
C TYR A 115 -2.65 -4.27 0.43
N ASP A 116 -1.72 -4.63 1.33
CA ASP A 116 -0.33 -4.93 0.99
C ASP A 116 -0.24 -6.07 -0.02
N GLN A 117 -0.99 -7.15 0.18
CA GLN A 117 -1.03 -8.27 -0.78
C GLN A 117 -1.56 -7.83 -2.16
N ALA A 118 -2.60 -7.00 -2.19
CA ALA A 118 -3.19 -6.52 -3.43
C ALA A 118 -2.20 -5.65 -4.22
N VAL A 119 -1.56 -4.68 -3.56
CA VAL A 119 -0.59 -3.77 -4.18
C VAL A 119 0.68 -4.52 -4.57
N ALA A 120 1.25 -5.35 -3.69
CA ALA A 120 2.44 -6.15 -4.01
C ALA A 120 2.23 -7.04 -5.24
N THR A 121 1.05 -7.65 -5.39
CA THR A 121 0.73 -8.45 -6.57
C THR A 121 0.78 -7.62 -7.85
N VAL A 122 0.29 -6.37 -7.80
CA VAL A 122 0.35 -5.45 -8.94
C VAL A 122 1.79 -5.12 -9.26
N VAL A 123 2.58 -4.68 -8.28
CA VAL A 123 3.99 -4.30 -8.50
C VAL A 123 4.79 -5.48 -9.07
N VAL A 124 4.60 -6.70 -8.56
CA VAL A 124 5.22 -7.91 -9.12
C VAL A 124 4.77 -8.16 -10.56
N HIS A 125 3.49 -7.98 -10.88
CA HIS A 125 2.99 -8.16 -12.23
C HIS A 125 3.59 -7.15 -13.23
N VAL A 126 3.70 -5.88 -12.81
CA VAL A 126 4.33 -4.82 -13.60
C VAL A 126 5.78 -5.15 -13.86
N ARG A 127 6.52 -5.58 -12.84
CA ARG A 127 7.92 -5.99 -12.96
C ARG A 127 8.14 -7.17 -13.86
N ASN A 128 7.31 -8.20 -13.74
CA ASN A 128 7.40 -9.38 -14.60
C ASN A 128 7.10 -9.00 -16.07
N ARG A 129 6.24 -8.00 -16.30
CA ARG A 129 6.02 -7.46 -17.64
C ARG A 129 7.21 -6.66 -18.16
N LEU A 130 7.76 -5.74 -17.35
CA LEU A 130 8.92 -4.93 -17.73
C LEU A 130 10.16 -5.79 -17.99
N GLY A 131 10.41 -6.81 -17.15
CA GLY A 131 11.50 -7.77 -17.36
C GLY A 131 11.35 -8.60 -18.65
N LYS A 132 10.10 -8.89 -19.07
CA LYS A 132 9.82 -9.54 -20.36
C LYS A 132 9.95 -8.62 -21.58
N LEU A 133 9.88 -7.30 -21.39
CA LEU A 133 10.09 -6.32 -22.47
C LEU A 133 11.57 -6.00 -22.69
N SER A 134 12.43 -6.38 -21.75
CA SER A 134 13.89 -6.18 -21.81
C SER A 134 14.68 -7.40 -22.30
N THR A 135 14.01 -8.46 -22.81
CA THR A 135 14.64 -9.65 -23.44
C THR A 135 14.24 -9.74 -24.90
#